data_AF-A0A3D0PB11-F1
#
_entry.id   AF-A0A3D0PB11-F1
#
_cell.length_a   1.000
_cell.length_b   1.000
_cell.length_c   1.000
_cell.angle_alpha   90.00
_cell.angle_beta   90.00
_cell.angle_gamma   90.00
#
_symmetry.space_group_name_H-M   'P 1'
#
loop_
_entity.id
_entity.type
_entity.pdbx_description
1 polymer ?
#
loop_
_entity_poly.entity_id
_entity_poly.type
_entity_poly.pdbx_seq_one_letter_code
_entity_poly.pdbx_strand_id
1 'polypeptide(L)'
;MGTQVITTDTGRRLGVVGEVLVDIDRREVVALGLRDNPLTRFLPGLPRWMPLEQIRQVGDVILVDSLDSLAEGFNPDRYDRVINCQVVSEAGEQLGRVLGFSFDIETGELTTLVVGAVGVPLLGEGILSTWELPVDEIVSSGPDRIIVYEGAEEKLKQLNTGLLEKLGIGGGSLEREERERYRLNMVPVENQLPAGVPTEQEQRRLEAS
;
A
#
# COMPACT_ATOMS: atom_id res chain seq x y z
N MET A 1 -4.35 2.86 -2.87
CA MET A 1 -4.44 4.25 -2.33
C MET A 1 -3.95 5.24 -3.38
N GLY A 2 -4.58 6.42 -3.47
CA GLY A 2 -4.40 7.39 -4.57
C GLY A 2 -5.67 7.67 -5.39
N THR A 3 -6.78 7.04 -5.02
CA THR A 3 -8.11 7.22 -5.61
C THR A 3 -8.56 8.67 -5.47
N GLN A 4 -9.07 9.25 -6.56
CA GLN A 4 -9.57 10.62 -6.56
C GLN A 4 -10.95 10.67 -5.92
N VAL A 5 -11.21 11.75 -5.19
CA VAL A 5 -12.53 12.06 -4.64
C VAL A 5 -13.12 13.23 -5.41
N ILE A 6 -14.32 13.06 -5.94
CA ILE A 6 -14.99 14.01 -6.85
C ILE A 6 -16.43 14.23 -6.38
N THR A 7 -16.91 15.48 -6.43
CA THR A 7 -18.30 15.79 -6.10
C THR A 7 -19.24 15.50 -7.27
N THR A 8 -20.44 15.02 -6.98
CA THR A 8 -21.47 14.72 -7.99
C THR A 8 -22.19 15.97 -8.47
N ASP A 9 -22.30 16.99 -7.63
CA ASP A 9 -23.00 18.25 -7.94
C ASP A 9 -22.32 19.11 -9.02
N THR A 10 -20.99 19.17 -9.01
CA THR A 10 -20.17 20.10 -9.78
C THR A 10 -19.04 19.42 -10.54
N GLY A 11 -18.79 18.12 -10.29
CA GLY A 11 -17.65 17.40 -10.87
C GLY A 11 -16.31 17.88 -10.33
N ARG A 12 -16.29 18.58 -9.18
CA ARG A 12 -15.07 19.15 -8.61
C ARG A 12 -14.26 18.07 -7.92
N ARG A 13 -12.97 17.99 -8.23
CA ARG A 13 -12.04 17.14 -7.47
C ARG A 13 -11.80 17.75 -6.09
N LEU A 14 -12.17 17.01 -5.04
CA LEU A 14 -11.89 17.36 -3.65
C LEU A 14 -10.47 17.02 -3.25
N GLY A 15 -9.90 15.93 -3.79
CA GLY A 15 -8.53 15.52 -3.47
C GLY A 15 -8.24 14.09 -3.89
N VAL A 16 -7.20 13.51 -3.31
CA VAL A 16 -6.87 12.08 -3.37
C VAL A 16 -6.82 11.51 -1.97
N VAL A 17 -7.25 10.25 -1.82
CA VAL A 17 -7.15 9.53 -0.54
C VAL A 17 -5.69 9.26 -0.23
N GLY A 18 -5.18 9.96 0.79
CA GLY A 18 -3.81 9.85 1.27
C GLY A 18 -3.68 8.88 2.43
N GLU A 19 -4.67 8.87 3.31
CA GLU A 19 -4.74 8.10 4.56
C GLU A 19 -6.19 7.71 4.89
N VAL A 20 -6.36 6.72 5.75
CA VAL A 20 -7.66 6.20 6.19
C VAL A 20 -7.60 5.97 7.70
N LEU A 21 -8.64 6.40 8.41
CA LEU A 21 -8.79 6.21 9.84
C LEU A 21 -9.77 5.10 10.13
N VAL A 22 -9.40 4.26 11.08
CA VAL A 22 -10.16 3.09 11.48
C VAL A 22 -10.25 3.09 12.99
N ASP A 23 -11.43 2.78 13.49
CA ASP A 23 -11.66 2.44 14.89
C ASP A 23 -11.60 0.92 14.99
N ILE A 24 -10.51 0.38 15.55
CA ILE A 24 -10.34 -1.08 15.67
C ILE A 24 -11.24 -1.66 16.76
N ASP A 25 -11.54 -0.90 17.81
CA ASP A 25 -12.41 -1.36 18.89
C ASP A 25 -13.85 -1.51 18.41
N ARG A 26 -14.30 -0.62 17.52
CA ARG A 26 -15.60 -0.73 16.84
C ARG A 26 -15.55 -1.53 15.54
N ARG A 27 -14.35 -1.87 15.07
CA ARG A 27 -14.10 -2.55 13.80
C ARG A 27 -14.74 -1.82 12.61
N GLU A 28 -14.59 -0.50 12.55
CA GLU A 28 -15.19 0.33 11.50
C GLU A 28 -14.20 1.34 10.92
N VAL A 29 -14.30 1.60 9.62
CA VAL A 29 -13.59 2.69 8.96
C VAL A 29 -14.39 3.98 9.17
N VAL A 30 -13.76 4.97 9.78
CA VAL A 30 -14.45 6.19 10.22
C VAL A 30 -14.35 7.29 9.17
N ALA A 31 -13.14 7.51 8.63
CA ALA A 31 -12.90 8.65 7.75
C ALA A 31 -11.74 8.41 6.77
N LEU A 32 -11.81 9.10 5.63
CA LEU A 32 -10.76 9.20 4.64
C LEU A 32 -10.05 10.55 4.78
N GLY A 33 -8.73 10.54 4.85
CA GLY A 33 -7.90 11.74 4.83
C GLY A 33 -7.52 12.11 3.40
N LEU A 34 -8.02 13.25 2.95
CA LEU A 34 -7.80 13.74 1.59
C LEU A 34 -6.63 14.71 1.54
N ARG A 35 -5.83 14.58 0.48
CA ARG A 35 -4.75 15.51 0.13
C ARG A 35 -4.96 16.07 -1.26
N ASP A 36 -4.43 17.26 -1.52
CA ASP A 36 -4.61 17.93 -2.81
C ASP A 36 -3.87 17.18 -3.93
N ASN A 37 -2.67 16.68 -3.64
CA ASN A 37 -1.81 16.01 -4.61
C ASN A 37 -1.20 14.72 -4.02
N PRO A 38 -1.13 13.59 -4.75
CA PRO A 38 -0.48 12.36 -4.28
C PRO A 38 0.94 12.53 -3.75
N LEU A 39 1.72 13.47 -4.32
CA LEU A 39 3.09 13.77 -3.87
C LEU A 39 3.16 14.46 -2.50
N THR A 40 2.06 15.06 -2.05
CA THR A 40 2.00 15.77 -0.75
C THR A 40 1.74 14.83 0.42
N ARG A 41 1.71 13.50 0.20
CA ARG A 41 1.60 12.50 1.27
C ARG A 41 2.67 12.65 2.36
N PHE A 42 3.90 13.00 1.97
CA PHE A 42 5.03 13.12 2.89
C PHE A 42 5.33 14.57 3.29
N LEU A 43 4.52 15.53 2.81
CA LEU A 43 4.71 16.94 3.10
C LEU A 43 3.87 17.38 4.31
N PRO A 44 4.40 18.31 5.14
CA PRO A 44 3.66 18.89 6.24
C PRO A 44 2.44 19.66 5.70
N GLY A 45 1.26 19.23 6.13
CA GLY A 45 -0.05 19.77 5.75
C GLY A 45 -1.13 18.90 6.41
N LEU A 46 -2.15 19.54 6.99
CA LEU A 46 -3.24 18.81 7.64
C LEU A 46 -4.14 18.20 6.56
N PRO A 47 -4.37 16.88 6.59
CA PRO A 47 -5.34 16.25 5.69
C PRO A 47 -6.72 16.86 5.91
N ARG A 48 -7.51 16.93 4.84
CA ARG A 48 -8.94 17.25 4.94
C ARG A 48 -9.70 15.96 5.15
N TRP A 49 -10.39 15.84 6.28
CA TRP A 49 -11.09 14.62 6.65
C TRP A 49 -12.46 14.55 5.99
N MET A 50 -12.81 13.36 5.52
CA MET A 50 -14.10 13.06 4.92
C MET A 50 -14.67 11.82 5.60
N PRO A 51 -15.78 11.92 6.34
CA PRO A 51 -16.43 10.76 6.95
C PRO A 51 -16.83 9.73 5.91
N LEU A 52 -16.79 8.45 6.26
CA LEU A 52 -17.11 7.37 5.32
C LEU A 52 -18.56 7.43 4.82
N GLU A 53 -19.49 7.85 5.68
CA GLU A 53 -20.92 8.03 5.38
C GLU A 53 -21.21 9.03 4.23
N GLN A 54 -20.24 9.88 3.90
CA GLN A 54 -20.38 10.86 2.81
C GLN A 54 -20.14 10.25 1.43
N ILE A 55 -19.66 9.00 1.37
CA ILE A 55 -19.41 8.29 0.13
C ILE A 55 -20.75 7.88 -0.50
N ARG A 56 -20.95 8.27 -1.75
CA ARG A 56 -22.11 7.87 -2.56
C ARG A 56 -21.82 6.65 -3.41
N GLN A 57 -20.61 6.58 -3.97
CA GLN A 57 -20.21 5.51 -4.86
C GLN A 57 -18.70 5.36 -4.87
N VAL A 58 -18.24 4.11 -4.97
CA VAL A 58 -16.82 3.78 -5.14
C VAL A 58 -16.61 3.00 -6.43
N GLY A 59 -15.60 3.42 -7.19
CA GLY A 59 -15.07 2.73 -8.36
C GLY A 59 -13.63 3.21 -8.60
N ASP A 60 -13.30 3.58 -9.84
CA ASP A 60 -12.00 4.22 -10.15
C ASP A 60 -11.82 5.56 -9.40
N VAL A 61 -12.94 6.20 -9.05
CA VAL A 61 -13.03 7.39 -8.21
C VAL A 61 -14.05 7.18 -7.11
N ILE A 62 -13.94 7.97 -6.06
CA ILE A 62 -14.94 8.05 -4.97
C ILE A 62 -15.81 9.27 -5.25
N LEU A 63 -17.12 9.06 -5.34
CA LEU A 63 -18.10 10.11 -5.54
C LEU A 63 -18.74 10.51 -4.21
N VAL A 64 -18.90 11.82 -4.01
CA VAL A 64 -19.58 12.42 -2.85
C VAL A 64 -20.53 13.52 -3.31
N ASP A 65 -21.42 14.01 -2.47
CA ASP A 65 -22.42 15.00 -2.89
C ASP A 65 -21.80 16.34 -3.28
N SER A 66 -21.04 16.94 -2.37
CA SER A 66 -20.55 18.32 -2.49
C SER A 66 -19.30 18.55 -1.65
N LEU A 67 -18.85 19.81 -1.55
CA LEU A 67 -17.73 20.19 -0.70
C LEU A 67 -18.05 20.04 0.80
N ASP A 68 -19.32 20.11 1.17
CA ASP A 68 -19.79 20.02 2.56
C ASP A 68 -19.63 18.60 3.14
N SER A 69 -19.32 17.63 2.28
CA SER A 69 -18.91 16.27 2.68
C SER A 69 -17.57 16.22 3.43
N LEU A 70 -16.80 17.32 3.46
CA LEU A 70 -15.58 17.40 4.26
C LEU A 70 -15.92 17.82 5.70
N ALA A 71 -15.45 17.05 6.67
CA ALA A 71 -15.72 17.34 8.08
C ALA A 71 -14.86 18.51 8.58
N GLU A 72 -15.53 19.55 9.06
CA GLU A 72 -14.90 20.63 9.81
C GLU A 72 -14.68 20.20 11.28
N GLY A 73 -13.46 20.37 11.79
CA GLY A 73 -13.15 20.07 13.20
C GLY A 73 -13.08 18.58 13.57
N PHE A 74 -12.99 17.69 12.59
CA PHE A 74 -12.74 16.27 12.84
C PHE A 74 -11.43 16.08 13.62
N ASN A 75 -11.50 15.35 14.74
CA ASN A 75 -10.33 15.08 15.59
C ASN A 75 -9.80 13.67 15.32
N PRO A 76 -8.72 13.53 14.53
CA PRO A 76 -8.16 12.23 14.18
C PRO A 76 -7.43 11.54 15.34
N ASP A 77 -7.01 12.28 16.37
CA ASP A 77 -6.20 11.75 17.48
C ASP A 77 -6.99 10.79 18.39
N ARG A 78 -8.30 10.66 18.16
CA ARG A 78 -9.17 9.70 18.85
C ARG A 78 -9.16 8.32 18.22
N TYR A 79 -8.55 8.16 17.04
CA TYR A 79 -8.57 6.94 16.26
C TYR A 79 -7.16 6.44 15.99
N ASP A 80 -7.00 5.13 15.99
CA ASP A 80 -5.70 4.51 15.76
C ASP A 80 -5.38 4.37 14.27
N ARG A 81 -4.09 4.46 13.96
CA ARG A 81 -3.58 4.16 12.62
C ARG A 81 -3.27 2.68 12.55
N VAL A 82 -4.11 1.93 11.86
CA VAL A 82 -3.96 0.47 11.74
C VAL A 82 -2.69 0.08 10.97
N ILE A 83 -2.34 0.85 9.95
CA ILE A 83 -1.17 0.56 9.11
C ILE A 83 0.10 0.67 9.96
N ASN A 84 0.98 -0.33 9.82
CA ASN A 84 2.23 -0.51 10.55
C ASN A 84 2.09 -0.92 12.02
N CYS A 85 0.87 -1.15 12.54
CA CYS A 85 0.69 -1.80 13.84
C CYS A 85 1.33 -3.19 13.86
N GLN A 86 1.97 -3.53 14.98
CA GLN A 86 2.49 -4.87 15.21
C GLN A 86 1.35 -5.82 15.55
N VAL A 87 1.30 -6.99 14.92
CA VAL A 87 0.31 -8.03 15.24
C VAL A 87 0.99 -9.08 16.11
N VAL A 88 0.44 -9.29 17.32
CA VAL A 88 0.96 -10.23 18.31
C VAL A 88 -0.15 -11.13 18.85
N SER A 89 0.15 -12.39 19.14
CA SER A 89 -0.80 -13.27 19.83
C SER A 89 -0.88 -12.93 21.32
N GLU A 90 -1.91 -13.42 22.02
CA GLU A 90 -2.03 -13.30 23.48
C GLU A 90 -0.83 -13.91 24.24
N ALA A 91 -0.17 -14.93 23.67
CA ALA A 91 1.04 -15.53 24.21
C ALA A 91 2.31 -14.68 23.96
N GLY A 92 2.19 -13.58 23.21
CA GLY A 92 3.30 -12.68 22.87
C GLY A 92 4.10 -13.09 21.63
N GLU A 93 3.58 -14.03 20.83
CA GLU A 93 4.21 -14.38 19.56
C GLU A 93 3.96 -13.29 18.52
N GLN A 94 5.01 -12.89 17.81
CA GLN A 94 4.91 -11.86 16.78
C GLN A 94 4.52 -12.46 15.44
N LEU A 95 3.29 -12.17 14.99
CA LEU A 95 2.77 -12.65 13.70
C LEU A 95 3.22 -11.78 12.53
N GLY A 96 3.37 -10.46 12.75
CA GLY A 96 3.76 -9.56 11.67
C GLY A 96 3.48 -8.08 11.93
N ARG A 97 3.29 -7.34 10.83
CA ARG A 97 2.84 -5.94 10.82
C ARG A 97 1.70 -5.76 9.84
N VAL A 98 0.75 -4.89 10.17
CA VAL A 98 -0.34 -4.57 9.26
C VAL A 98 0.18 -3.74 8.08
N LEU A 99 -0.04 -4.23 6.87
CA LEU A 99 0.27 -3.55 5.61
C LEU A 99 -0.96 -2.86 5.00
N GLY A 100 -2.15 -3.37 5.32
CA GLY A 100 -3.41 -2.94 4.74
C GLY A 100 -4.60 -3.53 5.47
N PHE A 101 -5.80 -3.27 4.96
CA PHE A 101 -7.04 -3.85 5.47
C PHE A 101 -8.12 -3.80 4.39
N SER A 102 -9.15 -4.63 4.58
CA SER A 102 -10.37 -4.64 3.77
C SER A 102 -11.55 -4.27 4.65
N PHE A 103 -12.51 -3.57 4.08
CA PHE A 103 -13.72 -3.15 4.76
C PHE A 103 -14.89 -3.12 3.78
N ASP A 104 -16.11 -3.23 4.28
CA ASP A 104 -17.32 -3.04 3.52
C ASP A 104 -17.58 -1.54 3.35
N ILE A 105 -17.78 -1.10 2.11
CA ILE A 105 -17.93 0.32 1.80
C ILE A 105 -19.32 0.87 2.12
N GLU A 106 -20.33 0.00 2.17
CA GLU A 106 -21.72 0.38 2.47
C GLU A 106 -21.92 0.51 3.98
N THR A 107 -21.38 -0.43 4.75
CA THR A 107 -21.52 -0.44 6.21
C THR A 107 -20.37 0.26 6.94
N GLY A 108 -19.19 0.32 6.31
CA GLY A 108 -17.96 0.77 6.94
C GLY A 108 -17.27 -0.29 7.81
N GLU A 109 -17.84 -1.49 7.92
CA GLU A 109 -17.30 -2.54 8.78
C GLU A 109 -15.98 -3.08 8.23
N LEU A 110 -14.97 -3.12 9.09
CA LEU A 110 -13.69 -3.73 8.83
C LEU A 110 -13.87 -5.25 8.75
N THR A 111 -13.37 -5.88 7.69
CA THR A 111 -13.54 -7.33 7.48
C THR A 111 -12.24 -8.08 7.77
N THR A 112 -11.12 -7.62 7.21
CA THR A 112 -9.82 -8.28 7.37
C THR A 112 -8.69 -7.27 7.49
N LEU A 113 -7.65 -7.65 8.23
CA LEU A 113 -6.34 -6.99 8.21
C LEU A 113 -5.40 -7.77 7.29
N VAL A 114 -4.57 -7.04 6.56
CA VAL A 114 -3.52 -7.60 5.71
C VAL A 114 -2.22 -7.51 6.49
N VAL A 115 -1.70 -8.65 6.94
CA VAL A 115 -0.53 -8.76 7.81
C VAL A 115 0.66 -9.28 7.00
N GLY A 116 1.77 -8.55 7.01
CA GLY A 116 3.04 -8.97 6.42
C GLY A 116 4.03 -9.43 7.47
N ALA A 117 4.83 -10.44 7.15
CA ALA A 117 5.92 -10.89 8.02
C ALA A 117 6.93 -9.76 8.30
N VAL A 118 7.47 -9.76 9.50
CA VAL A 118 8.47 -8.78 9.95
C VAL A 118 9.84 -9.13 9.35
N GLY A 119 10.52 -8.14 8.77
CA GLY A 119 11.93 -8.26 8.38
C GLY A 119 12.22 -8.71 6.95
N VAL A 120 11.21 -8.87 6.09
CA VAL A 120 11.44 -9.07 4.65
C VAL A 120 11.60 -7.70 4.00
N PRO A 121 12.79 -7.32 3.49
CA PRO A 121 12.93 -6.10 2.71
C PRO A 121 12.06 -6.25 1.45
N LEU A 122 11.35 -5.17 1.08
CA LEU A 122 10.50 -5.07 -0.12
C LEU A 122 11.36 -5.10 -1.40
N LEU A 123 12.15 -6.14 -1.58
CA LEU A 123 12.95 -6.40 -2.78
C LEU A 123 12.10 -7.20 -3.75
N GLY A 124 12.20 -6.85 -5.04
CA GLY A 124 11.37 -7.39 -6.11
C GLY A 124 11.32 -8.92 -6.17
N GLU A 125 10.19 -9.40 -6.69
CA GLU A 125 9.87 -10.78 -7.13
C GLU A 125 9.81 -11.91 -6.08
N GLY A 126 10.08 -11.66 -4.79
CA GLY A 126 10.10 -12.72 -3.77
C GLY A 126 8.87 -12.76 -2.87
N ILE A 127 8.22 -13.94 -2.79
CA ILE A 127 7.16 -14.38 -1.86
C ILE A 127 6.87 -13.37 -0.74
N LEU A 128 5.86 -12.52 -0.94
CA LEU A 128 5.30 -11.73 0.15
C LEU A 128 4.59 -12.73 1.08
N SER A 129 5.20 -13.00 2.23
CA SER A 129 4.57 -13.64 3.37
C SER A 129 3.54 -12.66 3.96
N THR A 130 2.50 -12.44 3.17
CA THR A 130 1.36 -11.60 3.50
C THR A 130 0.14 -12.49 3.65
N TRP A 131 -0.60 -12.24 4.71
CA TRP A 131 -1.76 -13.02 5.10
C TRP A 131 -2.95 -12.13 5.39
N GLU A 132 -4.14 -12.65 5.16
CA GLU A 132 -5.37 -12.04 5.67
C GLU A 132 -5.67 -12.57 7.06
N LEU A 133 -5.85 -11.65 8.00
CA LEU A 133 -6.27 -11.88 9.37
C LEU A 133 -7.70 -11.36 9.52
N PRO A 134 -8.69 -12.21 9.82
CA PRO A 134 -10.05 -11.76 10.11
C PRO A 134 -10.07 -10.86 11.36
N VAL A 135 -10.90 -9.80 11.34
CA VAL A 135 -11.03 -8.90 12.49
C VAL A 135 -11.61 -9.58 13.72
N ASP A 136 -12.31 -10.71 13.54
CA ASP A 136 -12.86 -11.52 14.62
C ASP A 136 -11.79 -12.13 15.52
N GLU A 137 -10.57 -12.30 15.00
CA GLU A 137 -9.45 -12.79 15.78
C GLU A 137 -8.82 -11.71 16.68
N ILE A 138 -9.20 -10.44 16.52
CA ILE A 138 -8.67 -9.32 17.31
C ILE A 138 -9.32 -9.32 18.70
N VAL A 139 -8.46 -9.40 19.72
CA VAL A 139 -8.81 -9.33 21.14
C VAL A 139 -8.77 -7.89 21.64
N SER A 140 -7.69 -7.17 21.31
CA SER A 140 -7.48 -5.80 21.77
C SER A 140 -6.62 -5.04 20.78
N SER A 141 -6.85 -3.73 20.73
CA SER A 141 -6.01 -2.79 19.99
C SER A 141 -5.23 -1.88 20.95
N GLY A 142 -4.15 -1.31 20.45
CA GLY A 142 -3.36 -0.29 21.10
C GLY A 142 -2.68 0.59 20.05
N PRO A 143 -2.01 1.67 20.46
CA PRO A 143 -1.54 2.71 19.54
C PRO A 143 -0.53 2.22 18.50
N ASP A 144 0.22 1.16 18.80
CA ASP A 144 1.23 0.57 17.93
C ASP A 144 1.10 -0.96 17.77
N ARG A 145 0.06 -1.58 18.35
CA ARG A 145 -0.06 -3.03 18.47
C ARG A 145 -1.51 -3.51 18.40
N ILE A 146 -1.70 -4.70 17.85
CA ILE A 146 -2.97 -5.42 17.80
C ILE A 146 -2.71 -6.80 18.38
N ILE A 147 -3.50 -7.15 19.39
CA ILE A 147 -3.46 -8.44 20.08
C ILE A 147 -4.54 -9.33 19.49
N VAL A 148 -4.15 -10.54 19.09
CA VAL A 148 -5.07 -11.55 18.53
C VAL A 148 -5.10 -12.81 19.37
N TYR A 149 -6.15 -13.61 19.23
CA TYR A 149 -6.26 -14.91 19.89
C TYR A 149 -5.08 -15.82 19.52
N GLU A 150 -4.73 -16.71 20.44
CA GLU A 150 -3.81 -17.81 20.17
C GLU A 150 -4.37 -18.72 19.06
N GLY A 151 -3.52 -19.16 18.13
CA GLY A 151 -3.96 -19.96 16.97
C GLY A 151 -4.54 -19.15 15.82
N ALA A 152 -4.57 -17.81 15.91
CA ALA A 152 -4.95 -16.95 14.80
C ALA A 152 -4.04 -17.17 13.57
N GLU A 153 -2.79 -17.60 13.79
CA GLU A 153 -1.86 -17.99 12.72
C GLU A 153 -2.39 -19.13 11.84
N GLU A 154 -3.20 -20.05 12.37
CA GLU A 154 -3.74 -21.18 11.62
C GLU A 154 -4.86 -20.75 10.66
N LYS A 155 -5.51 -19.61 10.95
CA LYS A 155 -6.59 -19.03 10.15
C LYS A 155 -6.07 -18.02 9.12
N LEU A 156 -4.76 -17.77 9.11
CA LEU A 156 -4.13 -16.85 8.16
C LEU A 156 -4.20 -17.42 6.74
N LYS A 157 -4.91 -16.71 5.88
CA LYS A 157 -4.98 -17.06 4.46
C LYS A 157 -3.87 -16.36 3.70
N GLN A 158 -2.96 -17.12 3.09
CA GLN A 158 -1.88 -16.56 2.29
C GLN A 158 -2.43 -15.78 1.09
N LEU A 159 -1.94 -14.56 0.89
CA LEU A 159 -2.23 -13.75 -0.28
C LEU A 159 -1.21 -14.01 -1.39
N ASN A 160 -1.72 -14.26 -2.60
CA ASN A 160 -0.89 -14.34 -3.79
C ASN A 160 -0.58 -12.94 -4.33
N THR A 161 0.57 -12.80 -4.99
CA THR A 161 1.11 -11.53 -5.52
C THR A 161 0.09 -10.69 -6.29
N GLY A 162 -0.78 -11.31 -7.10
CA GLY A 162 -1.80 -10.60 -7.88
C GLY A 162 -2.96 -9.98 -7.08
N LEU A 163 -3.20 -10.42 -5.83
CA LEU A 163 -4.17 -9.76 -4.94
C LEU A 163 -3.54 -8.58 -4.19
N LEU A 164 -2.23 -8.66 -3.94
CA LEU A 164 -1.47 -7.60 -3.28
C LEU A 164 -1.37 -6.36 -4.17
N GLU A 165 -1.20 -6.54 -5.49
CA GLU A 165 -1.31 -5.46 -6.49
C GLU A 165 -2.66 -4.74 -6.45
N LYS A 166 -3.77 -5.50 -6.31
CA LYS A 166 -5.13 -4.93 -6.18
C LYS A 166 -5.33 -4.16 -4.88
N LEU A 167 -4.69 -4.61 -3.80
CA LEU A 167 -4.66 -3.91 -2.52
C LEU A 167 -3.67 -2.72 -2.50
N GLY A 168 -2.95 -2.47 -3.60
CA GLY A 168 -1.97 -1.39 -3.72
C GLY A 168 -0.65 -1.67 -2.98
N ILE A 169 -0.42 -2.91 -2.57
CA ILE A 169 0.79 -3.41 -1.92
C ILE A 169 1.57 -4.19 -2.99
N GLY A 170 2.40 -3.49 -3.76
CA GLY A 170 3.03 -4.03 -4.97
C GLY A 170 3.05 -2.98 -6.05
N GLY A 171 3.90 -1.97 -5.87
CA GLY A 171 3.95 -0.82 -6.74
C GLY A 171 4.49 -1.17 -8.13
N GLY A 172 3.61 -1.31 -9.12
CA GLY A 172 3.93 -1.21 -10.55
C GLY A 172 4.49 0.16 -10.99
N SER A 173 4.97 1.00 -10.05
CA SER A 173 5.67 2.25 -10.33
C SER A 173 7.17 2.03 -10.55
N LEU A 174 7.78 1.07 -9.84
CA LEU A 174 9.21 0.76 -10.02
C LEU A 174 9.48 0.06 -11.35
N GLU A 175 8.63 -0.88 -11.79
CA GLU A 175 8.77 -1.54 -13.09
C GLU A 175 8.60 -0.58 -14.28
N ARG A 176 7.74 0.45 -14.13
CA ARG A 176 7.58 1.50 -15.15
C ARG A 176 8.80 2.41 -15.20
N GLU A 177 9.35 2.82 -14.06
CA GLU A 177 10.60 3.61 -14.01
C GLU A 177 11.83 2.79 -14.43
N GLU A 178 11.88 1.48 -14.17
CA GLU A 178 12.97 0.62 -14.66
C GLU A 178 12.88 0.39 -16.17
N ARG A 179 11.69 0.07 -16.72
CA ARG A 179 11.52 -0.02 -18.18
C ARG A 179 11.84 1.27 -18.92
N GLU A 180 11.54 2.42 -18.31
CA GLU A 180 11.90 3.74 -18.85
C GLU A 180 13.42 3.99 -18.75
N ARG A 181 14.08 3.62 -17.64
CA ARG A 181 15.54 3.75 -17.47
C ARG A 181 16.34 2.86 -18.41
N TYR A 182 15.87 1.66 -18.73
CA TYR A 182 16.54 0.78 -19.69
C TYR A 182 16.31 1.18 -21.16
N ARG A 183 15.28 1.97 -21.49
CA ARG A 183 15.09 2.51 -22.86
C ARG A 183 16.02 3.68 -23.19
N LEU A 184 16.50 4.42 -22.20
CA LEU A 184 17.25 5.66 -22.42
C LEU A 184 18.74 5.46 -22.75
N ASN A 185 19.29 4.25 -22.56
CA ASN A 185 20.71 3.96 -22.80
C ASN A 185 20.98 2.94 -23.93
N MET A 186 20.01 2.67 -24.81
CA MET A 186 20.32 1.94 -26.04
C MET A 186 21.04 2.87 -27.03
N VAL A 187 22.35 2.68 -27.16
CA VAL A 187 23.13 3.29 -28.25
C VAL A 187 22.58 2.77 -29.58
N PRO A 188 22.15 3.64 -30.51
CA PRO A 188 21.66 3.23 -31.83
C PRO A 188 22.65 2.27 -32.50
N VAL A 189 22.14 1.27 -33.24
CA VAL A 189 22.97 0.22 -33.87
C VAL A 189 24.06 0.83 -34.75
N GLU A 190 23.78 1.97 -35.38
CA GLU A 190 24.72 2.72 -36.21
C GLU A 190 25.97 3.24 -35.47
N ASN A 191 25.90 3.38 -34.13
CA ASN A 191 26.99 3.86 -33.28
C ASN A 191 27.70 2.73 -32.52
N GLN A 192 27.36 1.47 -32.78
CA GLN A 192 28.02 0.32 -32.17
C GLN A 192 29.35 0.05 -32.89
N LEU A 193 30.44 0.00 -32.13
CA LEU A 193 31.74 -0.38 -32.68
C LEU A 193 31.71 -1.87 -33.10
N PRO A 194 32.31 -2.23 -34.25
CA PRO A 194 32.46 -3.63 -34.62
C PRO A 194 33.32 -4.37 -33.60
N ALA A 195 33.08 -5.67 -33.46
CA ALA A 195 33.87 -6.52 -32.57
C ALA A 195 35.37 -6.39 -32.90
N GLY A 196 36.20 -6.18 -31.86
CA GLY A 196 37.64 -6.05 -32.01
C GLY A 196 38.23 -7.30 -32.66
N VAL A 197 39.06 -7.11 -33.67
CA VAL A 197 39.82 -8.20 -34.31
C VAL A 197 40.95 -8.65 -33.37
N PRO A 198 41.12 -9.97 -33.14
CA PRO A 198 42.24 -10.47 -32.36
C PRO A 198 43.57 -10.14 -33.04
N THR A 199 44.46 -9.44 -32.36
CA THR A 199 45.83 -9.24 -32.84
C THR A 199 46.58 -10.57 -32.69
N GLU A 200 46.94 -11.21 -33.81
CA GLU A 200 47.62 -12.53 -33.85
C GLU A 200 48.92 -12.61 -33.00
N GLN A 201 49.45 -11.48 -32.55
CA GLN A 201 50.65 -11.41 -31.73
C GLN A 201 50.43 -11.84 -30.27
N GLU A 202 49.19 -11.84 -29.77
CA GLU A 202 48.91 -12.21 -28.36
C GLU A 202 48.66 -13.71 -28.20
N GLN A 203 48.09 -14.36 -29.21
CA GLN A 203 47.88 -15.83 -29.21
C GLN A 203 49.20 -16.60 -29.27
N ARG A 204 50.19 -16.16 -30.05
CA ARG A 204 51.50 -16.86 -30.12
C ARG A 204 52.34 -16.76 -28.85
N ARG A 205 52.05 -15.82 -27.94
CA ARG A 205 52.73 -15.72 -26.65
C ARG A 205 52.16 -16.68 -25.61
N LEU A 206 50.86 -16.95 -25.68
CA LEU A 206 50.17 -17.84 -24.74
C LEU A 206 50.39 -19.33 -25.06
N GLU A 207 50.72 -19.67 -26.30
CA GLU A 207 51.05 -21.05 -26.70
C GLU A 207 52.53 -21.42 -26.48
N ALA A 208 53.38 -20.48 -26.05
CA ALA A 208 54.83 -20.68 -25.88
C ALA A 208 55.32 -20.51 -24.42
N SER A 209 54.45 -20.64 -23.41
CA SER A 209 54.82 -20.75 -21.99
C SER A 209 54.25 -22.03 -21.36
#